data_AF-D7C2V9-F1
#
_entry.id   AF-D7C2V9-F1
#
_cell.length_a   1.000
_cell.length_b   1.000
_cell.length_c   1.000
_cell.angle_alpha   90.00
_cell.angle_beta   90.00
_cell.angle_gamma   90.00
#
_symmetry.space_group_name_H-M   'P 1'
#
loop_
_entity.id
_entity.type
_entity.pdbx_description
1 polymer ?
#
loop_
_entity_poly.entity_id
_entity_poly.type
_entity_poly.pdbx_seq_one_letter_code
_entity_poly.pdbx_strand_id
1 'polypeptide(L)'
;MAERARRIALLGPPEVTESAEDLAETMQQDVDATAKFIEAAEIGHSAMGERPADIAAVQAATNDFQERTGQLQELLATAYEHGESVDGHPLLSEVLESADRHRAASQKALGDLQANSDQLSALLDQASEMVDLLKRNQAARELSREQFTTAVRKALGTPPLHEG
;
A
#
# COMPACT_ATOMS: atom_id res chain seq x y z
N MET A 1 2.26 -18.11 25.89
CA MET A 1 0.77 -18.16 25.93
C MET A 1 0.24 -19.51 25.43
N ALA A 2 0.69 -20.02 24.27
CA ALA A 2 0.27 -21.31 23.69
C ALA A 2 0.37 -22.53 24.64
N GLU A 3 1.42 -22.59 25.47
CA GLU A 3 1.62 -23.68 26.46
C GLU A 3 0.52 -23.77 27.54
N ARG A 4 -0.07 -22.62 27.92
CA ARG A 4 -1.14 -22.56 28.93
C ARG A 4 -2.50 -22.97 28.35
N ALA A 5 -2.79 -22.59 27.11
CA ALA A 5 -3.98 -23.01 26.39
C ALA A 5 -3.97 -24.54 26.18
N ARG A 6 -2.83 -25.12 25.78
CA ARG A 6 -2.65 -26.58 25.68
C ARG A 6 -2.88 -27.33 27.00
N ARG A 7 -2.48 -26.76 28.14
CA ARG A 7 -2.70 -27.40 29.46
C ARG A 7 -4.16 -27.39 29.90
N ILE A 8 -4.93 -26.36 29.54
CA ILE A 8 -6.38 -26.30 29.81
C ILE A 8 -7.12 -27.25 28.87
N ALA A 9 -6.70 -27.32 27.60
CA ALA A 9 -7.19 -28.29 26.62
C ALA A 9 -6.98 -29.76 27.05
N LEU A 10 -5.86 -30.07 27.72
CA LEU A 10 -5.57 -31.44 28.16
C LEU A 10 -6.37 -31.93 29.38
N LEU A 11 -7.03 -31.05 30.13
CA LEU A 11 -7.66 -31.38 31.43
C LEU A 11 -9.10 -30.83 31.60
N GLY A 12 -9.64 -30.12 30.61
CA GLY A 12 -10.99 -29.55 30.63
C GLY A 12 -12.00 -30.32 29.78
N PRO A 13 -13.32 -30.03 29.90
CA PRO A 13 -14.36 -30.56 29.03
C PRO A 13 -14.03 -30.32 27.54
N PRO A 14 -14.47 -31.19 26.62
CA PRO A 14 -14.19 -31.07 25.18
C PRO A 14 -14.55 -29.68 24.62
N GLU A 15 -15.65 -29.09 25.08
CA GLU A 15 -16.11 -27.78 24.62
C GLU A 15 -15.15 -26.63 25.03
N VAL A 16 -14.44 -26.79 26.15
CA VAL A 16 -13.43 -25.82 26.64
C VAL A 16 -12.15 -25.90 25.81
N THR A 17 -11.80 -27.11 25.35
CA THR A 17 -10.64 -27.38 24.50
C THR A 17 -10.85 -26.81 23.11
N GLU A 18 -11.98 -27.09 22.48
CA GLU A 18 -12.36 -26.59 21.16
C GLU A 18 -12.38 -25.06 21.13
N SER A 19 -13.04 -24.41 22.10
CA SER A 19 -13.03 -22.95 22.19
C SER A 19 -11.63 -22.35 22.40
N ALA A 20 -10.73 -23.05 23.10
CA ALA A 20 -9.36 -22.58 23.30
C ALA A 20 -8.50 -22.73 22.03
N GLU A 21 -8.75 -23.78 21.24
CA GLU A 21 -8.12 -24.00 19.94
C GLU A 21 -8.58 -22.94 18.92
N ASP A 22 -9.88 -22.64 18.85
CA ASP A 22 -10.42 -21.57 17.99
C ASP A 22 -9.84 -20.19 18.31
N LEU A 23 -9.70 -19.88 19.61
CA LEU A 23 -9.05 -18.64 20.07
C LEU A 23 -7.57 -18.60 19.65
N ALA A 24 -6.86 -19.72 19.75
CA ALA A 24 -5.46 -19.79 19.35
C ALA A 24 -5.30 -19.66 17.82
N GLU A 25 -6.20 -20.29 17.05
CA GLU A 25 -6.19 -20.23 15.59
C GLU A 25 -6.43 -18.81 15.09
N THR A 26 -7.49 -18.14 15.57
CA THR A 26 -7.80 -16.75 15.18
C THR A 26 -6.69 -15.78 15.56
N MET A 27 -6.03 -15.98 16.70
CA MET A 27 -4.84 -15.20 17.07
C MET A 27 -3.65 -15.45 16.14
N GLN A 28 -3.42 -16.69 15.71
CA GLN A 28 -2.36 -17.01 14.75
C GLN A 28 -2.64 -16.39 13.39
N GLN A 29 -3.89 -16.45 12.92
CA GLN A 29 -4.32 -15.83 11.67
C GLN A 29 -4.09 -14.30 11.68
N ASP A 30 -4.38 -13.63 12.81
CA ASP A 30 -4.09 -12.18 12.96
C ASP A 30 -2.59 -11.88 12.83
N VAL A 31 -1.74 -12.70 13.48
CA VAL A 31 -0.28 -12.55 13.45
C VAL A 31 0.24 -12.77 12.03
N ASP A 32 -0.20 -13.82 11.35
CA ASP A 32 0.23 -14.15 10.00
C ASP A 32 -0.20 -13.08 8.99
N ALA A 33 -1.42 -12.57 9.12
CA ALA A 33 -1.92 -11.49 8.26
C ALA A 33 -1.15 -10.19 8.49
N THR A 34 -0.86 -9.84 9.75
CA THR A 34 -0.06 -8.66 10.09
C THR A 34 1.37 -8.78 9.55
N ALA A 35 1.99 -9.96 9.70
CA ALA A 35 3.34 -10.20 9.19
C ALA A 35 3.41 -10.06 7.67
N LYS A 36 2.45 -10.65 6.95
CA LYS A 36 2.35 -10.53 5.49
C LYS A 36 2.15 -9.07 5.05
N PHE A 37 1.31 -8.31 5.77
CA PHE A 37 1.11 -6.91 5.46
C PHE A 37 2.38 -6.07 5.68
N ILE A 38 3.12 -6.32 6.77
CA ILE A 38 4.39 -5.64 7.04
C ILE A 38 5.40 -5.96 5.94
N GLU A 39 5.55 -7.22 5.55
CA GLU A 39 6.45 -7.63 4.46
C GLU A 39 6.07 -6.93 3.14
N ALA A 40 4.78 -6.92 2.80
CA ALA A 40 4.31 -6.22 1.61
C ALA A 40 4.58 -4.72 1.67
N ALA A 41 4.35 -4.08 2.83
CA ALA A 41 4.61 -2.66 3.04
C ALA A 41 6.11 -2.32 2.92
N GLU A 42 7.01 -3.17 3.44
CA GLU A 42 8.45 -3.00 3.32
C GLU A 42 8.92 -3.15 1.86
N ILE A 43 8.41 -4.16 1.15
CA ILE A 43 8.68 -4.36 -0.28
C ILE A 43 8.18 -3.16 -1.09
N GLY A 44 6.95 -2.72 -0.84
CA GLY A 44 6.35 -1.59 -1.53
C GLY A 44 7.09 -0.29 -1.25
N HIS A 45 7.46 -0.02 0.01
CA HIS A 45 8.25 1.15 0.38
C HIS A 45 9.61 1.17 -0.32
N SER A 46 10.30 0.03 -0.35
CA SER A 46 11.59 -0.11 -1.03
C SER A 46 11.46 0.12 -2.54
N ALA A 47 10.46 -0.50 -3.18
CA ALA A 47 10.21 -0.37 -4.62
C ALA A 47 9.88 1.08 -5.04
N MET A 48 9.12 1.81 -4.23
CA MET A 48 8.83 3.23 -4.47
C MET A 48 10.08 4.11 -4.31
N GLY A 49 10.98 3.75 -3.40
CA GLY A 49 12.28 4.42 -3.22
C GLY A 49 13.24 4.21 -4.39
N GLU A 50 13.10 3.12 -5.15
CA GLU A 50 13.93 2.81 -6.32
C GLU A 50 13.48 3.54 -7.61
N ARG A 51 12.24 4.03 -7.65
CA ARG A 51 11.68 4.79 -8.79
C ARG A 51 11.10 6.13 -8.37
N PRO A 52 11.91 7.05 -7.81
CA PRO A 52 11.45 8.40 -7.56
C PRO A 52 11.22 9.09 -8.91
N ALA A 53 10.04 9.69 -9.08
CA ALA A 53 9.80 10.57 -10.21
C ALA A 53 10.80 11.73 -10.16
N ASP A 54 11.53 11.96 -11.25
CA ASP A 54 12.55 13.01 -11.33
C ASP A 54 11.90 14.38 -11.59
N ILE A 55 11.26 14.91 -10.56
CA ILE A 55 10.56 16.20 -10.61
C ILE A 55 11.54 17.33 -10.96
N ALA A 56 12.79 17.23 -10.52
CA ALA A 56 13.82 18.22 -10.84
C ALA A 56 14.14 18.25 -12.34
N ALA A 57 14.28 17.09 -12.99
CA ALA A 57 14.47 17.01 -14.43
C ALA A 57 13.25 17.53 -15.21
N VAL A 58 12.03 17.23 -14.77
CA VAL A 58 10.80 17.77 -15.39
C VAL A 58 10.77 19.30 -15.27
N GLN A 59 11.07 19.83 -14.08
CA GLN A 59 11.10 21.27 -13.84
C GLN A 59 12.17 21.94 -14.72
N ALA A 60 13.37 21.38 -14.79
CA ALA A 60 14.45 21.90 -15.61
C ALA A 60 14.08 21.90 -17.11
N ALA A 61 13.50 20.81 -17.62
CA ALA A 61 13.08 20.72 -19.00
C ALA A 61 11.89 21.65 -19.31
N THR A 62 10.99 21.86 -18.35
CA THR A 62 9.87 22.81 -18.48
C THR A 62 10.38 24.25 -18.57
N ASN A 63 11.32 24.63 -17.69
CA ASN A 63 11.90 25.96 -17.67
C ASN A 63 12.66 26.24 -18.99
N ASP A 64 13.48 25.30 -19.46
CA ASP A 64 14.18 25.42 -20.75
C ASP A 64 13.18 25.58 -21.90
N PHE A 65 12.12 24.75 -21.94
CA PHE A 65 11.10 24.86 -22.99
C PHE A 65 10.37 26.21 -22.96
N GLN A 66 10.04 26.73 -21.78
CA GLN A 66 9.42 28.05 -21.62
C GLN A 66 10.35 29.19 -22.05
N GLU A 67 11.63 29.09 -21.74
CA GLU A 67 12.63 30.08 -22.16
C GLU A 67 12.78 30.10 -23.69
N ARG A 68 12.95 28.92 -24.31
CA ARG A 68 13.11 28.82 -25.77
C ARG A 68 11.88 29.26 -26.54
N THR A 69 10.69 28.91 -26.04
CA THR A 69 9.43 29.37 -26.65
C THR A 69 9.23 30.88 -26.48
N GLY A 70 9.66 31.46 -25.35
CA GLY A 70 9.67 32.91 -25.15
C GLY A 70 10.61 33.63 -26.14
N GLN A 71 11.83 33.13 -26.30
CA GLN A 71 12.79 33.65 -27.29
C GLN A 71 12.25 33.56 -28.72
N LEU A 72 11.57 32.45 -29.06
CA LEU A 72 10.98 32.28 -30.39
C LEU A 72 9.82 33.25 -30.64
N GLN A 73 8.98 33.51 -29.63
CA GLN A 73 7.92 34.50 -29.74
C GLN A 73 8.47 35.90 -29.99
N GLU A 74 9.55 36.28 -29.29
CA GLU A 74 10.22 37.57 -29.50
C GLU A 74 10.80 37.65 -30.93
N LEU A 75 11.50 36.62 -31.38
CA LEU A 75 12.04 36.55 -32.74
C LEU A 75 10.94 36.69 -33.80
N LEU A 76 9.84 35.95 -33.65
CA LEU A 76 8.71 36.01 -34.59
C LEU A 76 8.05 37.38 -34.61
N ALA A 77 7.92 38.04 -33.44
CA ALA A 77 7.39 39.39 -33.35
C ALA A 77 8.27 40.40 -34.11
N THR A 78 9.59 40.36 -33.86
CA THR A 78 10.54 41.25 -34.54
C THR A 78 10.58 41.00 -36.06
N ALA A 79 10.61 39.73 -36.49
CA ALA A 79 10.64 39.39 -37.90
C ALA A 79 9.35 39.83 -38.62
N TYR A 80 8.20 39.70 -37.97
CA TYR A 80 6.92 40.18 -38.49
C TYR A 80 6.89 41.71 -38.66
N GLU A 81 7.42 42.46 -37.68
CA GLU A 81 7.51 43.92 -37.75
C GLU A 81 8.39 44.42 -38.91
N HIS A 82 9.45 43.69 -39.23
CA HIS A 82 10.43 44.07 -40.25
C HIS A 82 10.19 43.39 -41.62
N GLY A 83 9.21 42.47 -41.71
CA GLY A 83 8.94 41.70 -42.92
C GLY A 83 10.06 40.71 -43.27
N GLU A 84 10.83 40.27 -42.29
CA GLU A 84 11.95 39.34 -42.45
C GLU A 84 11.50 37.89 -42.31
N SER A 85 12.19 36.97 -42.99
CA SER A 85 11.96 35.53 -42.81
C SER A 85 12.80 34.99 -41.65
N VAL A 86 12.22 34.08 -40.88
CA VAL A 86 12.88 33.31 -39.82
C VAL A 86 13.28 31.90 -40.26
N ASP A 87 13.10 31.57 -41.53
CA ASP A 87 13.38 30.23 -42.04
C ASP A 87 14.86 29.87 -41.87
N GLY A 88 15.11 28.70 -41.28
CA GLY A 88 16.47 28.22 -40.98
C GLY A 88 17.12 28.87 -39.76
N HIS A 89 16.39 29.70 -39.00
CA HIS A 89 16.93 30.25 -37.76
C HIS A 89 17.19 29.14 -36.72
N PRO A 90 18.37 29.07 -36.09
CA PRO A 90 18.76 27.96 -35.20
C PRO A 90 17.81 27.79 -34.00
N LEU A 91 17.18 28.88 -33.56
CA LEU A 91 16.20 28.86 -32.48
C LEU A 91 14.99 27.95 -32.77
N LEU A 92 14.62 27.75 -34.06
CA LEU A 92 13.53 26.84 -34.42
C LEU A 92 13.89 25.39 -34.08
N SER A 93 15.12 24.95 -34.40
CA SER A 93 15.60 23.62 -34.01
C SER A 93 15.77 23.50 -32.50
N GLU A 94 16.28 24.54 -31.82
CA GLU A 94 16.46 24.51 -30.36
C GLU A 94 15.13 24.38 -29.60
N VAL A 95 14.06 25.02 -30.09
CA VAL A 95 12.71 24.88 -29.52
C VAL A 95 12.18 23.47 -29.70
N LEU A 96 12.37 22.86 -30.88
CA LEU A 96 11.95 21.48 -31.12
C LEU A 96 12.69 20.49 -30.22
N GLU A 97 14.02 20.62 -30.10
CA GLU A 97 14.82 19.78 -29.19
C GLU A 97 14.43 19.98 -27.73
N SER A 98 14.12 21.21 -27.32
CA SER A 98 13.63 21.51 -25.97
C SER A 98 12.25 20.90 -25.72
N ALA A 99 11.35 20.97 -26.69
CA ALA A 99 10.03 20.35 -26.63
C ALA A 99 10.12 18.82 -26.48
N ASP A 100 11.02 18.17 -27.24
CA ASP A 100 11.25 16.74 -27.15
C ASP A 100 11.83 16.33 -25.79
N ARG A 101 12.78 17.11 -25.26
CA ARG A 101 13.32 16.89 -23.91
C ARG A 101 12.25 17.05 -22.83
N HIS A 102 11.43 18.10 -22.91
CA HIS A 102 10.31 18.31 -21.99
C HIS A 102 9.31 17.16 -22.04
N ARG A 103 8.94 16.71 -23.25
CA ARG A 103 8.03 15.58 -23.45
C ARG A 103 8.60 14.29 -22.86
N ALA A 104 9.87 13.98 -23.13
CA ALA A 104 10.51 12.78 -22.64
C ALA A 104 10.60 12.76 -21.11
N ALA A 105 11.03 13.87 -20.50
CA ALA A 105 11.10 14.01 -19.04
C ALA A 105 9.71 13.83 -18.40
N SER A 106 8.68 14.48 -18.96
CA SER A 106 7.31 14.42 -18.45
C SER A 106 6.71 13.01 -18.58
N GLN A 107 6.90 12.34 -19.72
CA GLN A 107 6.40 10.98 -19.93
C GLN A 107 7.06 9.99 -18.98
N LYS A 108 8.38 10.12 -18.76
CA LYS A 108 9.10 9.28 -17.79
C LYS A 108 8.55 9.49 -16.39
N ALA A 109 8.46 10.75 -15.93
CA ALA A 109 7.95 11.05 -14.60
C ALA A 109 6.50 10.59 -14.39
N LEU A 110 5.64 10.72 -15.40
CA LEU A 110 4.27 10.19 -15.36
C LEU A 110 4.26 8.66 -15.25
N GLY A 111 5.13 7.97 -15.99
CA GLY A 111 5.27 6.51 -15.89
C GLY A 111 5.71 6.07 -14.50
N ASP A 112 6.69 6.75 -13.92
CA ASP A 112 7.18 6.48 -12.56
C ASP A 112 6.08 6.74 -11.51
N LEU A 113 5.36 7.87 -11.63
CA LEU A 113 4.24 8.21 -10.75
C LEU A 113 3.08 7.19 -10.85
N GLN A 114 2.75 6.75 -12.06
CA GLN A 114 1.69 5.76 -12.28
C GLN A 114 2.08 4.42 -11.63
N ALA A 115 3.31 3.96 -11.84
CA ALA A 115 3.78 2.72 -11.23
C ALA A 115 3.74 2.78 -9.70
N ASN A 116 4.14 3.92 -9.12
CA ASN A 116 4.07 4.14 -7.68
C ASN A 116 2.61 4.19 -7.19
N SER A 117 1.69 4.78 -7.96
CA SER A 117 0.25 4.81 -7.65
C SER A 117 -0.39 3.41 -7.69
N ASP A 118 0.00 2.58 -8.65
CA ASP A 118 -0.50 1.20 -8.78
C ASP A 118 -0.04 0.36 -7.58
N GLN A 119 1.23 0.52 -7.16
CA GLN A 119 1.77 -0.14 -5.97
C GLN A 119 1.06 0.29 -4.68
N LEU A 120 0.83 1.59 -4.50
CA LEU A 120 0.07 2.09 -3.35
C LEU A 120 -1.36 1.53 -3.32
N SER A 121 -2.03 1.47 -4.47
CA SER A 121 -3.37 0.89 -4.58
C SER A 121 -3.38 -0.57 -4.12
N ALA A 122 -2.42 -1.38 -4.60
CA ALA A 122 -2.31 -2.78 -4.19
C ALA A 122 -2.04 -2.95 -2.67
N LEU A 123 -1.23 -2.06 -2.08
CA LEU A 123 -1.01 -2.05 -0.63
C LEU A 123 -2.28 -1.69 0.15
N LEU A 124 -3.08 -0.75 -0.35
CA LEU A 124 -4.35 -0.37 0.26
C LEU A 124 -5.38 -1.52 0.19
N ASP A 125 -5.43 -2.26 -0.92
CA ASP A 125 -6.30 -3.43 -1.05
C ASP A 125 -5.91 -4.51 -0.02
N GLN A 126 -4.62 -4.80 0.12
CA GLN A 126 -4.11 -5.74 1.13
C GLN A 126 -4.39 -5.26 2.57
N ALA A 127 -4.27 -3.95 2.84
CA ALA A 127 -4.62 -3.39 4.14
C ALA A 127 -6.11 -3.57 4.45
N SER A 128 -6.98 -3.38 3.44
CA SER A 128 -8.43 -3.57 3.58
C SER A 128 -8.76 -5.02 3.88
N GLU A 129 -8.18 -5.97 3.14
CA GLU A 129 -8.36 -7.40 3.38
C GLU A 129 -7.91 -7.82 4.78
N MET A 130 -6.76 -7.30 5.24
CA MET A 130 -6.27 -7.52 6.60
C MET A 130 -7.27 -6.98 7.62
N VAL A 131 -7.76 -5.75 7.47
CA VAL A 131 -8.74 -5.15 8.39
C VAL A 131 -10.03 -5.98 8.45
N ASP A 132 -10.51 -6.47 7.31
CA ASP A 132 -11.72 -7.31 7.26
C ASP A 132 -11.50 -8.69 7.87
N LEU A 133 -10.30 -9.26 7.75
CA LEU A 133 -9.92 -10.48 8.49
C LEU A 133 -9.88 -10.22 10.00
N LEU A 134 -9.21 -9.15 10.45
CA LEU A 134 -9.11 -8.81 11.87
C LEU A 134 -10.49 -8.59 12.51
N LYS A 135 -11.40 -7.92 11.80
CA LYS A 135 -12.80 -7.75 12.25
C LYS A 135 -13.54 -9.08 12.38
N ARG A 136 -13.41 -9.97 11.39
CA ARG A 136 -14.01 -11.32 11.44
C ARG A 136 -13.44 -12.13 12.60
N ASN A 137 -12.13 -12.10 12.80
CA ASN A 137 -11.47 -12.79 13.90
C ASN A 137 -11.84 -12.19 15.27
N GLN A 138 -12.05 -10.88 15.35
CA GLN A 138 -12.57 -10.26 16.58
C GLN A 138 -13.97 -10.77 16.92
N ALA A 139 -14.89 -10.83 15.94
CA ALA A 139 -16.23 -11.36 16.15
C ALA A 139 -16.21 -12.85 16.53
N ALA A 140 -15.36 -13.66 15.88
CA ALA A 140 -15.18 -15.07 16.21
C ALA A 140 -14.66 -15.26 17.64
N ARG A 141 -13.65 -14.47 18.06
CA ARG A 141 -13.11 -14.53 19.43
C ARG A 141 -14.14 -14.16 20.49
N GLU A 142 -15.00 -13.18 20.21
CA GLU A 142 -16.05 -12.79 21.15
C GLU A 142 -17.06 -13.94 21.36
N LEU A 143 -17.46 -14.61 20.28
CA LEU A 143 -18.29 -15.82 20.32
C LEU A 143 -17.62 -16.97 21.08
N SER A 144 -16.36 -17.31 20.75
CA SER A 144 -15.62 -18.38 21.44
C SER A 144 -15.41 -18.06 22.92
N ARG A 145 -15.25 -16.78 23.30
CA ARG A 145 -15.13 -16.37 24.71
C ARG A 145 -16.44 -16.58 25.47
N GLU A 146 -17.59 -16.29 24.86
CA GLU A 146 -18.90 -16.55 25.45
C GLU A 146 -19.15 -18.06 25.64
N GLN A 147 -18.82 -18.86 24.63
CA GLN A 147 -18.92 -20.32 24.68
C GLN A 147 -18.01 -20.91 25.76
N PHE A 148 -16.74 -20.50 25.79
CA PHE A 148 -15.79 -20.91 26.82
C PHE A 148 -16.28 -20.57 28.23
N THR A 149 -16.73 -19.33 28.44
CA THR A 149 -17.22 -18.90 29.77
C THR A 149 -18.45 -19.69 30.20
N THR A 150 -19.33 -20.03 29.26
CA THR A 150 -20.53 -20.83 29.50
C THR A 150 -20.17 -22.29 29.82
N ALA A 151 -19.27 -22.90 29.05
CA ALA A 151 -18.79 -24.26 29.26
C ALA A 151 -18.07 -24.41 30.61
N VAL A 152 -17.20 -23.46 30.95
CA VAL A 152 -16.52 -23.43 32.26
C VAL A 152 -17.52 -23.29 33.41
N ARG A 153 -18.52 -22.40 33.29
CA ARG A 153 -19.56 -22.26 34.32
C ARG A 153 -20.35 -23.55 34.51
N LYS A 154 -20.71 -24.23 33.42
CA LYS A 154 -21.41 -25.52 33.46
C LYS A 154 -20.57 -26.60 34.13
N ALA A 155 -19.29 -26.70 33.78
CA ALA A 155 -18.37 -27.67 34.35
C ALA A 155 -18.15 -27.46 35.85
N LEU A 156 -17.97 -26.21 36.29
CA LEU A 156 -17.81 -25.86 37.71
C LEU A 156 -19.10 -25.98 38.53
N GLY A 157 -20.26 -25.85 37.89
CA GLY A 157 -21.58 -25.99 38.53
C GLY A 157 -22.09 -27.43 38.62
N THR A 158 -21.38 -28.41 38.03
CA THR A 158 -21.77 -29.82 38.10
C THR A 158 -21.08 -30.45 39.32
N PRO A 159 -21.83 -30.94 40.33
CA PRO A 159 -21.23 -31.57 41.51
C PRO A 159 -20.45 -32.83 41.10
N PRO A 160 -19.34 -33.17 41.78
CA PRO A 160 -18.62 -34.40 41.49
C PRO A 160 -19.58 -35.58 41.65
N LEU A 161 -19.61 -36.47 40.66
CA LEU A 161 -20.32 -37.74 40.77
C LEU A 161 -19.80 -38.45 42.04
N HIS A 162 -20.68 -38.65 43.01
CA HIS A 162 -20.38 -39.53 44.14
C HIS A 162 -20.16 -40.93 43.56
N GLU A 163 -18.90 -41.38 43.54
CA GLU A 163 -18.57 -42.78 43.37
C GLU A 163 -19.19 -43.53 44.56
N GLY A 164 -20.17 -44.39 44.26
CA GLY A 164 -20.75 -45.36 45.18
C GLY A 164 -20.01 -46.69 45.11
#